data_AF-A0A2S2NLI5-F1
#
_entry.id   AF-A0A2S2NLI5-F1
#
_cell.length_a   1.000
_cell.length_b   1.000
_cell.length_c   1.000
_cell.angle_alpha   90.00
_cell.angle_beta   90.00
_cell.angle_gamma   90.00
#
_symmetry.space_group_name_H-M   'P 1'
#
loop_
_entity.id
_entity.type
_entity.pdbx_description
1 polymer ?
#
loop_
_entity_poly.entity_id
_entity_poly.type
_entity_poly.pdbx_seq_one_letter_code
_entity_poly.pdbx_strand_id
1 'polypeptide(L)'
;RNYYMPYGVDISNQHYQEQYVPSNQNISNSFSSLPDNIDEEYILQYLCPIPKTLKDETTIWIEKWLASKVKDIPIKNVKSKNVIEINQISNIVKECKQLLENMNNNKKNMEQNVSTMTEVEWKKACSNLVLDKKQIDTMISTLHFDAESLSELKFRLAKRKKKRDRLKRLKANLKLIKSQKKDEILEINRKIDAWQSALKENILKEERVNKTKTEANIVLKGVRGKIEDAKNQLSLLDNLEKLRKCRLQNCVNKRKNPLLENSLNKLKILWQQKLADYNKEEEGLKNMLTKAEAKKHEKREIEIQEKLAEWDHILFGPSFRSHEMGIDDYTFLEIRRGWDKYVVDEKVVSASSSIPLGWILPMEPCNNDWAKYSNNVNIL
;
A
#
# COMPACT_ATOMS: atom_id res chain seq x y z
N ARG A 1 2.95 -0.42 -56.54
CA ARG A 1 4.37 -0.06 -56.33
C ARG A 1 4.75 -0.49 -54.93
N ASN A 2 5.26 -1.70 -54.81
CA ASN A 2 5.82 -2.26 -53.59
C ASN A 2 7.20 -1.65 -53.37
N TYR A 3 7.48 -1.15 -52.17
CA TYR A 3 8.85 -1.00 -51.70
C TYR A 3 9.00 -1.75 -50.38
N TYR A 4 9.95 -2.67 -50.42
CA TYR A 4 10.39 -3.57 -49.38
C TYR A 4 11.64 -2.99 -48.69
N MET A 5 11.76 -3.29 -47.39
CA MET A 5 12.98 -3.40 -46.55
C MET A 5 13.73 -2.13 -46.09
N PRO A 6 14.52 -2.19 -44.97
CA PRO A 6 14.87 -3.35 -44.12
C PRO A 6 14.75 -3.15 -42.59
N TYR A 7 15.00 -4.26 -41.89
CA TYR A 7 15.09 -4.50 -40.45
C TYR A 7 16.01 -3.56 -39.63
N GLY A 8 15.59 -3.35 -38.37
CA GLY A 8 16.41 -3.64 -37.17
C GLY A 8 17.43 -2.61 -36.72
N VAL A 9 17.02 -1.69 -35.82
CA VAL A 9 17.92 -1.04 -34.87
C VAL A 9 17.19 -0.94 -33.52
N ASP A 10 17.78 -1.57 -32.51
CA ASP A 10 17.46 -1.40 -31.10
C ASP A 10 17.64 0.07 -30.69
N ILE A 11 16.58 0.69 -30.18
CA ILE A 11 16.64 1.98 -29.47
C ILE A 11 16.18 1.72 -28.03
N SER A 12 17.00 0.99 -27.29
CA SER A 12 17.05 1.13 -25.83
C SER A 12 18.05 2.22 -25.50
N ASN A 13 17.65 3.15 -24.64
CA ASN A 13 18.42 4.28 -24.11
C ASN A 13 18.46 5.51 -25.01
N GLN A 14 17.54 6.45 -24.73
CA GLN A 14 17.89 7.83 -24.35
C GLN A 14 16.60 8.65 -24.26
N HIS A 15 16.24 9.06 -23.03
CA HIS A 15 15.64 10.35 -22.66
C HIS A 15 14.96 10.23 -21.30
N TYR A 16 15.78 10.24 -20.25
CA TYR A 16 15.40 10.88 -19.00
C TYR A 16 16.27 12.13 -18.88
N GLN A 17 15.66 13.29 -19.13
CA GLN A 17 16.24 14.57 -18.80
C GLN A 17 16.25 14.72 -17.28
N GLU A 18 17.44 14.90 -16.74
CA GLU A 18 17.69 15.28 -15.36
C GLU A 18 17.04 16.64 -15.07
N GLN A 19 16.01 16.65 -14.24
CA GLN A 19 15.60 17.86 -13.54
C GLN A 19 16.48 18.02 -12.31
N TYR A 20 17.25 19.10 -12.31
CA TYR A 20 18.02 19.60 -11.18
C TYR A 20 17.16 19.68 -9.92
N VAL A 21 17.47 18.84 -8.92
CA VAL A 21 16.97 18.97 -7.55
C VAL A 21 18.04 19.70 -6.73
N PRO A 22 17.71 20.76 -5.97
CA PRO A 22 18.69 21.51 -5.19
C PRO A 22 19.41 20.61 -4.17
N SER A 23 20.72 20.56 -4.30
CA SER A 23 21.65 19.97 -3.34
C SER A 23 21.61 20.76 -2.03
N ASN A 24 20.87 20.27 -1.03
CA ASN A 24 21.18 20.40 0.40
C ASN A 24 20.09 19.76 1.27
N GLN A 25 19.97 18.43 1.23
CA GLN A 25 19.55 17.64 2.39
C GLN A 25 20.27 16.29 2.34
N ASN A 26 21.29 16.14 3.18
CA ASN A 26 21.96 14.87 3.45
C ASN A 26 20.93 13.90 4.04
N ILE A 27 20.30 13.09 3.20
CA ILE A 27 19.67 11.84 3.60
C ILE A 27 20.68 10.75 3.30
N SER A 28 21.35 10.29 4.36
CA SER A 28 22.25 9.14 4.30
C SER A 28 21.47 7.89 3.86
N ASN A 29 21.48 7.59 2.57
CA ASN A 29 21.09 6.29 2.05
C ASN A 29 22.20 5.27 2.36
N SER A 30 22.25 4.83 3.61
CA SER A 30 23.00 3.66 4.02
C SER A 30 22.07 2.45 3.98
N PHE A 31 21.75 1.96 2.78
CA PHE A 31 21.34 0.56 2.64
C PHE A 31 22.62 -0.27 2.61
N SER A 32 22.97 -0.85 3.76
CA SER A 32 24.03 -1.86 3.86
C SER A 32 23.67 -3.04 2.97
N SER A 33 24.56 -3.38 2.04
CA SER A 33 24.51 -4.62 1.27
C SER A 33 24.33 -5.81 2.21
N LEU A 34 23.38 -6.70 1.91
CA LEU A 34 23.19 -7.95 2.64
C LEU A 34 24.51 -8.75 2.65
N PRO A 35 24.97 -9.25 3.80
CA PRO A 35 26.12 -10.15 3.84
C PRO A 35 25.80 -11.48 3.17
N ASP A 36 26.74 -12.01 2.38
CA ASP A 36 26.58 -13.26 1.61
C ASP A 36 26.42 -14.53 2.48
N ASN A 37 26.56 -14.43 3.80
CA ASN A 37 26.32 -15.54 4.72
C ASN A 37 25.18 -15.21 5.70
N ILE A 38 23.96 -15.60 5.32
CA ILE A 38 22.77 -15.51 6.17
C ILE A 38 22.76 -16.73 7.08
N ASP A 39 23.39 -16.62 8.26
CA ASP A 39 23.32 -17.63 9.32
C ASP A 39 21.97 -17.57 10.06
N GLU A 40 21.57 -18.66 10.73
CA GLU A 40 20.30 -18.76 11.48
C GLU A 40 20.12 -17.63 12.52
N GLU A 41 21.22 -17.11 13.08
CA GLU A 41 21.20 -15.97 14.00
C GLU A 41 20.80 -14.65 13.31
N TYR A 42 21.22 -14.41 12.07
CA TYR A 42 20.89 -13.19 11.32
C TYR A 42 19.38 -13.12 10.99
N ILE A 43 18.78 -14.27 10.67
CA ILE A 43 17.34 -14.39 10.41
C ILE A 43 16.52 -14.08 11.68
N LEU A 44 16.97 -14.56 12.84
CA LEU A 44 16.29 -14.34 14.12
C LEU A 44 16.40 -12.89 14.60
N GLN A 45 17.47 -12.18 14.26
CA GLN A 45 17.72 -10.82 14.74
C GLN A 45 17.04 -9.74 13.89
N TYR A 46 16.93 -9.93 12.56
CA TYR A 46 16.52 -8.85 11.65
C TYR A 46 15.24 -9.08 10.84
N LEU A 47 14.79 -10.32 10.61
CA LEU A 47 13.56 -10.61 9.86
C LEU A 47 12.32 -10.83 10.75
N CYS A 48 12.55 -11.18 12.02
CA CYS A 48 11.53 -11.29 13.04
C CYS A 48 12.05 -10.61 14.30
N PRO A 49 11.95 -9.28 14.44
CA PRO A 49 12.26 -8.65 15.71
C PRO A 49 11.24 -9.19 16.71
N ILE A 50 11.66 -10.15 17.55
CA ILE A 50 10.94 -10.42 18.80
C ILE A 50 11.04 -9.10 19.54
N PRO A 51 9.91 -8.43 19.85
CA PRO A 51 9.95 -7.20 20.61
C PRO A 51 10.74 -7.50 21.90
N LYS A 52 11.83 -6.77 22.15
CA LYS A 52 12.40 -6.70 23.49
C LYS A 52 11.44 -5.84 24.32
N THR A 53 10.25 -6.34 24.56
CA THR A 53 9.31 -5.76 25.50
C THR A 53 9.60 -6.33 26.87
N LEU A 54 9.45 -5.46 27.85
CA LEU A 54 9.26 -5.73 29.28
C LEU A 54 8.85 -7.19 29.54
N LYS A 55 9.54 -7.89 30.44
CA LYS A 55 9.29 -9.32 30.75
C LYS A 55 7.79 -9.60 30.98
N ASP A 56 7.07 -9.94 29.92
CA ASP A 56 5.65 -10.27 29.98
C ASP A 56 5.48 -11.56 30.79
N GLU A 57 4.32 -11.72 31.43
CA GLU A 57 3.96 -12.92 32.22
C GLU A 57 4.20 -14.23 31.44
N THR A 58 4.13 -14.17 30.12
CA THR A 58 4.43 -15.27 29.20
C THR A 58 5.91 -15.67 29.21
N THR A 59 6.86 -14.72 29.24
CA THR A 59 8.29 -15.03 29.39
C THR A 59 8.62 -15.64 30.75
N ILE A 60 8.02 -15.11 31.82
CA ILE A 60 8.18 -15.65 33.18
C ILE A 60 7.57 -17.06 33.27
N TRP A 61 6.43 -17.29 32.64
CA TRP A 61 5.81 -18.62 32.57
C TRP A 61 6.67 -19.62 31.78
N ILE A 62 7.25 -19.21 30.65
CA ILE A 62 8.17 -20.05 29.86
C ILE A 62 9.43 -20.39 30.68
N GLU A 63 10.04 -19.42 31.36
CA GLU A 63 11.19 -19.65 32.23
C GLU A 63 10.87 -20.61 33.39
N LYS A 64 9.71 -20.42 34.04
CA LYS A 64 9.22 -21.30 35.10
C LYS A 64 8.89 -22.71 34.59
N TRP A 65 8.34 -22.81 33.38
CA TRP A 65 8.06 -24.09 32.72
C TRP A 65 9.34 -24.82 32.32
N LEU A 66 10.33 -24.11 31.78
CA LEU A 66 11.65 -24.67 31.49
C LEU A 66 12.35 -25.13 32.78
N ALA A 67 12.36 -24.32 33.83
CA ALA A 67 12.89 -24.70 35.13
C ALA A 67 12.16 -25.91 35.75
N SER A 68 10.85 -26.05 35.51
CA SER A 68 10.07 -27.22 35.95
C SER A 68 10.43 -28.50 35.17
N LYS A 69 10.90 -28.36 33.92
CA LYS A 69 11.28 -29.47 33.03
C LYS A 69 12.75 -29.88 33.16
N VAL A 70 13.60 -29.03 33.75
CA VAL A 70 15.02 -29.30 33.98
C VAL A 70 15.26 -30.26 35.16
N LYS A 71 14.22 -30.60 35.95
CA LYS A 71 14.33 -31.67 36.96
C LYS A 71 14.56 -33.02 36.29
N ASP A 72 15.82 -33.39 36.21
CA ASP A 72 16.41 -34.73 36.16
C ASP A 72 15.49 -35.82 35.61
N ILE A 73 15.35 -35.85 34.29
CA ILE A 73 15.19 -37.13 33.62
C ILE A 73 16.62 -37.64 33.48
N PRO A 74 17.07 -38.63 34.27
CA PRO A 74 18.33 -39.29 33.99
C PRO A 74 18.16 -39.95 32.63
N ILE A 75 18.67 -39.30 31.59
CA ILE A 75 18.85 -39.91 30.29
C ILE A 75 19.88 -41.00 30.55
N LYS A 76 19.40 -42.22 30.88
CA LYS A 76 20.23 -43.41 30.87
C LYS A 76 20.79 -43.49 29.45
N ASN A 77 22.00 -43.01 29.29
CA ASN A 77 22.75 -43.09 28.05
C ASN A 77 23.25 -44.53 27.94
N VAL A 78 22.30 -45.47 27.82
CA VAL A 78 22.60 -46.84 27.48
C VAL A 78 23.03 -46.79 26.02
N LYS A 79 24.32 -46.58 25.80
CA LYS A 79 24.96 -46.94 24.53
C LYS A 79 24.83 -48.46 24.44
N SER A 80 23.68 -48.95 23.97
CA SER A 80 23.51 -50.36 23.64
C SER A 80 24.56 -50.68 22.59
N LYS A 81 25.39 -51.68 22.88
CA LYS A 81 26.62 -52.00 22.14
C LYS A 81 26.37 -52.49 20.70
N ASN A 82 25.13 -52.78 20.32
CA ASN A 82 24.77 -53.25 19.00
C ASN A 82 23.55 -52.51 18.46
N VAL A 83 23.71 -51.25 18.05
CA VAL A 83 22.64 -50.57 17.29
C VAL A 83 23.06 -50.40 15.84
N ILE A 84 22.67 -51.37 15.02
CA ILE A 84 22.78 -51.28 13.57
C ILE A 84 22.06 -49.99 13.13
N GLU A 85 22.72 -49.19 12.29
CA GLU A 85 22.14 -47.93 11.84
C GLU A 85 20.93 -48.20 10.92
N ILE A 86 19.89 -47.36 11.02
CA ILE A 86 18.68 -47.46 10.17
C ILE A 86 19.06 -47.48 8.68
N ASN A 87 20.15 -46.81 8.30
CA ASN A 87 20.66 -46.79 6.93
C ASN A 87 21.18 -48.17 6.49
N GLN A 88 21.95 -48.85 7.34
CA GLN A 88 22.50 -50.19 7.06
C GLN A 88 21.36 -51.21 6.92
N ILE A 89 20.38 -51.19 7.84
CA ILE A 89 19.19 -52.05 7.74
C ILE A 89 18.40 -51.73 6.47
N SER A 90 18.25 -50.45 6.14
CA SER A 90 17.57 -50.05 4.90
C SER A 90 18.30 -50.53 3.64
N ASN A 91 19.63 -50.63 3.64
CA ASN A 91 20.40 -51.10 2.50
C ASN A 91 20.29 -52.62 2.36
N ILE A 92 20.46 -53.37 3.45
CA ILE A 92 20.29 -54.84 3.44
C ILE A 92 18.88 -55.20 2.99
N VAL A 93 17.84 -54.50 3.47
CA VAL A 93 16.46 -54.74 3.03
C VAL A 93 16.24 -54.41 1.55
N LYS A 94 16.92 -53.38 1.01
CA LYS A 94 16.87 -53.07 -0.43
C LYS A 94 17.58 -54.12 -1.26
N GLU A 95 18.74 -54.59 -0.83
CA GLU A 95 19.51 -55.66 -1.47
C GLU A 95 18.72 -56.97 -1.46
N CYS A 96 18.11 -57.35 -0.33
CA CYS A 96 17.18 -58.49 -0.25
C CYS A 96 16.02 -58.33 -1.25
N LYS A 97 15.44 -57.12 -1.36
CA LYS A 97 14.36 -56.86 -2.31
C LYS A 97 14.82 -57.01 -3.76
N GLN A 98 16.00 -56.51 -4.09
CA GLN A 98 16.59 -56.64 -5.43
C GLN A 98 16.87 -58.11 -5.78
N LEU A 99 17.43 -58.89 -4.85
CA LEU A 99 17.64 -60.32 -5.03
C LEU A 99 16.31 -61.08 -5.23
N LEU A 100 15.26 -60.72 -4.49
CA LEU A 100 13.92 -61.26 -4.67
C LEU A 100 13.33 -60.93 -6.04
N GLU A 101 13.49 -59.68 -6.50
CA GLU A 101 13.07 -59.26 -7.84
C GLU A 101 13.86 -60.03 -8.93
N ASN A 102 15.17 -60.24 -8.74
CA ASN A 102 16.01 -61.03 -9.64
C ASN A 102 15.61 -62.51 -9.68
N MET A 103 15.35 -63.14 -8.52
CA MET A 103 14.85 -64.51 -8.46
C MET A 103 13.49 -64.66 -9.15
N ASN A 104 12.59 -63.68 -8.98
CA ASN A 104 11.28 -63.68 -9.63
C ASN A 104 11.38 -63.50 -11.15
N ASN A 105 12.32 -62.64 -11.61
CA ASN A 105 12.61 -62.48 -13.03
C ASN A 105 13.23 -63.74 -13.64
N ASN A 106 14.18 -64.37 -12.94
CA ASN A 106 14.77 -65.66 -13.34
C ASN A 106 13.71 -66.76 -13.39
N LYS A 107 12.82 -66.84 -12.40
CA LYS A 107 11.69 -67.78 -12.41
C LYS A 107 10.77 -67.55 -13.61
N LYS A 108 10.34 -66.32 -13.89
CA LYS A 108 9.51 -65.98 -15.06
C LYS A 108 10.21 -66.32 -16.38
N ASN A 109 11.51 -66.06 -16.48
CA ASN A 109 12.31 -66.39 -17.65
C ASN A 109 12.39 -67.92 -17.88
N MET A 110 12.50 -68.70 -16.81
CA MET A 110 12.46 -70.17 -16.87
C MET A 110 11.06 -70.69 -17.25
N GLU A 111 9.99 -70.09 -16.71
CA GLU A 111 8.59 -70.43 -17.05
C GLU A 111 8.26 -70.12 -18.51
N GLN A 112 8.84 -69.07 -19.09
CA GLN A 112 8.63 -68.70 -20.50
C GLN A 112 9.47 -69.55 -21.46
N ASN A 113 10.61 -70.08 -21.02
CA ASN A 113 11.55 -70.84 -21.85
C ASN A 113 11.58 -72.35 -21.55
N VAL A 114 10.49 -72.90 -21.00
CA VAL A 114 10.38 -74.33 -20.67
C VAL A 114 10.60 -75.24 -21.89
N SER A 115 10.23 -74.79 -23.08
CA SER A 115 10.34 -75.57 -24.32
C SER A 115 11.58 -75.23 -25.16
N THR A 116 12.30 -74.15 -24.86
CA THR A 116 13.38 -73.61 -25.70
C THR A 116 14.77 -73.70 -25.07
N MET A 117 14.89 -73.83 -23.75
CA MET A 117 16.18 -73.87 -23.06
C MET A 117 16.85 -75.24 -23.09
N THR A 118 18.18 -75.24 -23.26
CA THR A 118 19.00 -76.44 -23.14
C THR A 118 19.22 -76.87 -21.68
N GLU A 119 19.49 -78.14 -21.43
CA GLU A 119 19.67 -78.70 -20.07
C GLU A 119 20.80 -78.01 -19.29
N VAL A 120 21.83 -77.52 -20.00
CA VAL A 120 22.96 -76.79 -19.41
C VAL A 120 22.53 -75.40 -18.91
N GLU A 121 21.67 -74.71 -19.67
CA GLU A 121 21.13 -73.40 -19.29
C GLU A 121 20.15 -73.52 -18.13
N TRP A 122 19.35 -74.59 -18.10
CA TRP A 122 18.48 -74.94 -16.98
C TRP A 122 19.27 -75.17 -15.69
N LYS A 123 20.35 -75.98 -15.74
CA LYS A 123 21.22 -76.23 -14.57
C LYS A 123 21.87 -74.93 -14.08
N LYS A 124 22.33 -74.06 -14.99
CA LYS A 124 22.92 -72.76 -14.65
C LYS A 124 21.92 -71.82 -13.98
N ALA A 125 20.69 -71.73 -14.48
CA ALA A 125 19.63 -70.92 -13.90
C ALA A 125 19.22 -71.42 -12.49
N CYS A 126 19.15 -72.74 -12.31
CA CYS A 126 18.94 -73.35 -10.99
C CYS A 126 20.09 -73.07 -10.02
N SER A 127 21.34 -73.13 -10.47
CA SER A 127 22.51 -72.77 -9.64
C SER A 127 22.46 -71.30 -9.21
N ASN A 128 22.09 -70.39 -10.11
CA ASN A 128 21.93 -68.97 -9.79
C ASN A 128 20.82 -68.74 -8.75
N LEU A 129 19.66 -69.40 -8.88
CA LEU A 129 18.59 -69.33 -7.89
C LEU A 129 19.02 -69.85 -6.51
N VAL A 130 19.85 -70.90 -6.47
CA VAL A 130 20.40 -71.44 -5.22
C VAL A 130 21.40 -70.46 -4.60
N LEU A 131 22.20 -69.76 -5.40
CA LEU A 131 23.12 -68.73 -4.91
C LEU A 131 22.36 -67.52 -4.35
N ASP A 132 21.36 -67.01 -5.09
CA ASP A 132 20.51 -65.90 -4.65
C ASP A 132 19.79 -66.26 -3.34
N LYS A 133 19.27 -67.49 -3.23
CA LYS A 133 18.66 -68.01 -1.99
C LYS A 133 19.64 -68.01 -0.83
N LYS A 134 20.86 -68.54 -1.03
CA LYS A 134 21.91 -68.54 0.00
C LYS A 134 22.26 -67.12 0.45
N GLN A 135 22.35 -66.18 -0.49
CA GLN A 135 22.61 -64.77 -0.17
C GLN A 135 21.47 -64.17 0.66
N ILE A 136 20.21 -64.42 0.30
CA ILE A 136 19.05 -63.99 1.09
C ILE A 136 19.08 -64.62 2.49
N ASP A 137 19.37 -65.91 2.61
CA ASP A 137 19.45 -66.59 3.91
C ASP A 137 20.56 -65.98 4.79
N THR A 138 21.71 -65.62 4.22
CA THR A 138 22.77 -64.91 4.94
C THR A 138 22.32 -63.52 5.39
N MET A 139 21.63 -62.77 4.54
CA MET A 139 21.13 -61.43 4.86
C MET A 139 19.99 -61.45 5.89
N ILE A 140 19.12 -62.46 5.86
CA ILE A 140 18.10 -62.66 6.90
C ILE A 140 18.74 -63.02 8.23
N SER A 141 19.80 -63.84 8.21
CA SER A 141 20.54 -64.19 9.43
C SER A 141 21.24 -62.99 10.04
N THR A 142 21.78 -62.06 9.23
CA THR A 142 22.36 -60.81 9.76
C THR A 142 21.31 -59.83 10.27
N LEU A 143 20.07 -59.90 9.76
CA LEU A 143 18.92 -59.12 10.23
C LEU A 143 18.17 -59.79 11.38
N HIS A 144 18.64 -60.91 11.93
CA HIS A 144 17.99 -61.55 13.06
C HIS A 144 18.18 -60.71 14.33
N PHE A 145 17.20 -59.85 14.59
CA PHE A 145 17.18 -58.92 15.71
C PHE A 145 16.52 -59.56 16.94
N ASP A 146 17.14 -59.41 18.11
CA ASP A 146 16.47 -59.64 19.39
C ASP A 146 15.24 -58.74 19.51
N ALA A 147 14.18 -59.20 20.20
CA ALA A 147 12.92 -58.48 20.33
C ALA A 147 13.10 -57.03 20.87
N GLU A 148 14.11 -56.81 21.71
CA GLU A 148 14.48 -55.50 22.26
C GLU A 148 15.15 -54.58 21.23
N SER A 149 15.97 -55.13 20.33
CA SER A 149 16.59 -54.35 19.25
C SER A 149 15.58 -53.95 18.16
N LEU A 150 14.57 -54.80 17.91
CA LEU A 150 13.47 -54.50 17.00
C LEU A 150 12.54 -53.40 17.54
N SER A 151 12.29 -53.39 18.86
CA SER A 151 11.46 -52.36 19.49
C SER A 151 12.18 -50.99 19.48
N GLU A 152 13.49 -50.95 19.73
CA GLU A 152 14.33 -49.75 19.61
C GLU A 152 14.35 -49.23 18.16
N LEU A 153 14.47 -50.11 17.16
CA LEU A 153 14.40 -49.73 15.75
C LEU A 153 13.05 -49.09 15.39
N LYS A 154 11.94 -49.71 15.79
CA LYS A 154 10.58 -49.18 15.59
C LYS A 154 10.41 -47.81 16.25
N PHE A 155 10.95 -47.64 17.46
CA PHE A 155 10.93 -46.36 18.17
C PHE A 155 11.71 -45.27 17.40
N ARG A 156 12.91 -45.58 16.90
CA ARG A 156 13.71 -44.63 16.11
C ARG A 156 13.04 -44.27 14.78
N LEU A 157 12.40 -45.23 14.11
CA LEU A 157 11.61 -44.98 12.90
C LEU A 157 10.41 -44.07 13.18
N ALA A 158 9.68 -44.31 14.28
CA ALA A 158 8.58 -43.45 14.71
C ALA A 158 9.07 -42.01 15.01
N LYS A 159 10.23 -41.86 15.67
CA LYS A 159 10.85 -40.55 15.93
C LYS A 159 11.23 -39.83 14.63
N ARG A 160 11.81 -40.54 13.66
CA ARG A 160 12.15 -40.00 12.33
C ARG A 160 10.90 -39.59 11.55
N LYS A 161 9.84 -40.40 11.58
CA LYS A 161 8.54 -40.09 10.95
C LYS A 161 7.92 -38.83 11.55
N LYS A 162 7.81 -38.76 12.89
CA LYS A 162 7.32 -37.58 13.61
C LYS A 162 8.10 -36.30 13.26
N LYS A 163 9.44 -36.37 13.18
CA LYS A 163 10.28 -35.24 12.75
C LYS A 163 9.95 -34.80 11.31
N ARG A 164 9.84 -35.74 10.37
CA ARG A 164 9.50 -35.43 8.97
C ARG A 164 8.11 -34.81 8.85
N ASP A 165 7.13 -35.33 9.57
CA ASP A 165 5.75 -34.81 9.56
C ASP A 165 5.67 -33.40 10.16
N ARG A 166 6.44 -33.11 11.22
CA ARG A 166 6.60 -31.75 11.75
C ARG A 166 7.20 -30.81 10.71
N LEU A 167 8.28 -31.21 10.05
CA LEU A 167 8.93 -30.39 9.02
C LEU A 167 8.03 -30.17 7.80
N LYS A 168 7.24 -31.18 7.41
CA LYS A 168 6.26 -31.05 6.31
C LYS A 168 5.18 -30.02 6.65
N ARG A 169 4.64 -30.07 7.87
CA ARG A 169 3.67 -29.07 8.37
C ARG A 169 4.28 -27.68 8.44
N LEU A 170 5.48 -27.54 8.97
CA LEU A 170 6.19 -26.25 9.03
C LEU A 170 6.38 -25.65 7.62
N LYS A 171 6.85 -26.45 6.66
CA LYS A 171 7.03 -26.00 5.26
C LYS A 171 5.71 -25.61 4.61
N ALA A 172 4.61 -26.33 4.87
CA ALA A 172 3.30 -25.99 4.35
C ALA A 172 2.79 -24.66 4.93
N ASN A 173 2.92 -24.46 6.24
CA ASN A 173 2.55 -23.21 6.91
C ASN A 173 3.38 -22.03 6.40
N LEU A 174 4.70 -22.20 6.24
CA LEU A 174 5.57 -21.16 5.68
C LEU A 174 5.17 -20.79 4.24
N LYS A 175 4.77 -21.77 3.42
CA LYS A 175 4.26 -21.49 2.07
C LYS A 175 2.95 -20.69 2.12
N LEU A 176 2.04 -21.04 3.02
CA LEU A 176 0.77 -20.33 3.19
C LEU A 176 1.02 -18.87 3.62
N ILE A 177 1.85 -18.65 4.64
CA ILE A 177 2.20 -17.31 5.12
C ILE A 177 2.87 -16.49 4.02
N LYS A 178 3.76 -17.10 3.23
CA LYS A 178 4.39 -16.41 2.08
C LYS A 178 3.38 -16.05 0.99
N SER A 179 2.37 -16.88 0.76
CA SER A 179 1.30 -16.57 -0.20
C SER A 179 0.47 -15.39 0.30
N GLN A 180 0.00 -15.46 1.56
CA GLN A 180 -0.79 -14.39 2.17
C GLN A 180 -0.05 -13.05 2.15
N LYS A 181 1.23 -13.02 2.51
CA LYS A 181 2.05 -11.80 2.43
C LYS A 181 2.17 -11.26 1.00
N LYS A 182 2.28 -12.14 -0.01
CA LYS A 182 2.29 -11.70 -1.41
C LYS A 182 0.95 -11.09 -1.79
N ASP A 183 -0.15 -11.71 -1.40
CA ASP A 183 -1.49 -11.22 -1.69
C ASP A 183 -1.75 -9.86 -1.00
N GLU A 184 -1.30 -9.69 0.24
CA GLU A 184 -1.32 -8.41 0.96
C GLU A 184 -0.49 -7.33 0.25
N ILE A 185 0.73 -7.65 -0.19
CA ILE A 185 1.59 -6.73 -0.94
C ILE A 185 0.93 -6.35 -2.27
N LEU A 186 0.32 -7.30 -2.98
CA LEU A 186 -0.38 -7.02 -4.23
C LEU A 186 -1.57 -6.08 -4.03
N GLU A 187 -2.35 -6.26 -2.96
CA GLU A 187 -3.47 -5.38 -2.65
C GLU A 187 -2.99 -3.97 -2.25
N ILE A 188 -1.91 -3.86 -1.48
CA ILE A 188 -1.28 -2.57 -1.15
C ILE A 188 -0.79 -1.89 -2.43
N ASN A 189 -0.09 -2.61 -3.30
CA ASN A 189 0.38 -2.06 -4.58
C ASN A 189 -0.80 -1.60 -5.45
N ARG A 190 -1.89 -2.38 -5.53
CA ARG A 190 -3.11 -1.98 -6.26
C ARG A 190 -3.69 -0.67 -5.72
N LYS A 191 -3.71 -0.50 -4.40
CA LYS A 191 -4.17 0.74 -3.76
C LYS A 191 -3.24 1.92 -4.08
N ILE A 192 -1.93 1.70 -4.07
CA ILE A 192 -0.94 2.70 -4.45
C ILE A 192 -1.14 3.12 -5.90
N ASP A 193 -1.28 2.16 -6.83
CA ASP A 193 -1.46 2.44 -8.26
C ASP A 193 -2.78 3.19 -8.53
N ALA A 194 -3.86 2.80 -7.85
CA ALA A 194 -5.13 3.50 -7.91
C ALA A 194 -5.01 4.95 -7.40
N TRP A 195 -4.31 5.15 -6.28
CA TRP A 195 -4.07 6.49 -5.74
C TRP A 195 -3.19 7.35 -6.67
N GLN A 196 -2.12 6.79 -7.22
CA GLN A 196 -1.27 7.48 -8.20
C GLN A 196 -2.04 7.86 -9.46
N SER A 197 -2.92 6.98 -9.94
CA SER A 197 -3.76 7.24 -11.11
C SER A 197 -4.76 8.36 -10.82
N ALA A 198 -5.43 8.32 -9.67
CA ALA A 198 -6.34 9.38 -9.23
C ALA A 198 -5.61 10.73 -9.07
N LEU A 199 -4.39 10.72 -8.54
CA LEU A 199 -3.57 11.92 -8.42
C LEU A 199 -3.20 12.49 -9.80
N LYS A 200 -2.75 11.66 -10.73
CA LYS A 200 -2.45 12.07 -12.12
C LYS A 200 -3.69 12.65 -12.80
N GLU A 201 -4.85 12.02 -12.63
CA GLU A 201 -6.10 12.56 -13.18
C GLU A 201 -6.46 13.93 -12.61
N ASN A 202 -6.26 14.13 -11.30
CA ASN A 202 -6.52 15.41 -10.65
C ASN A 202 -5.58 16.50 -11.16
N ILE A 203 -4.29 16.20 -11.32
CA ILE A 203 -3.32 17.11 -11.93
C ILE A 203 -3.75 17.48 -13.36
N LEU A 204 -4.11 16.49 -14.19
CA LEU A 204 -4.57 16.75 -15.57
C LEU A 204 -5.89 17.53 -15.61
N LYS A 205 -6.79 17.33 -14.64
CA LYS A 205 -8.00 18.15 -14.49
C LYS A 205 -7.64 19.60 -14.15
N GLU A 206 -6.73 19.80 -13.21
CA GLU A 206 -6.27 21.13 -12.80
C GLU A 206 -5.53 21.86 -13.93
N GLU A 207 -4.64 21.18 -14.65
CA GLU A 207 -3.99 21.73 -15.84
C GLU A 207 -4.99 22.17 -16.91
N ARG A 208 -6.01 21.35 -17.18
CA ARG A 208 -7.09 21.73 -18.12
C ARG A 208 -7.83 22.97 -17.66
N VAL A 209 -8.19 23.05 -16.37
CA VAL A 209 -8.82 24.24 -15.80
C VAL A 209 -7.91 25.46 -15.92
N ASN A 210 -6.61 25.32 -15.62
CA ASN A 210 -5.66 26.41 -15.75
C ASN A 210 -5.48 26.87 -17.20
N LYS A 211 -5.42 25.95 -18.16
CA LYS A 211 -5.40 26.28 -19.60
C LYS A 211 -6.62 27.11 -19.99
N THR A 212 -7.83 26.68 -19.63
CA THR A 212 -9.06 27.45 -19.92
C THR A 212 -9.06 28.84 -19.28
N LYS A 213 -8.54 28.98 -18.05
CA LYS A 213 -8.37 30.28 -17.39
C LYS A 213 -7.36 31.16 -18.13
N THR A 214 -6.23 30.60 -18.55
CA THR A 214 -5.22 31.36 -19.30
C THR A 214 -5.74 31.83 -20.65
N GLU A 215 -6.50 30.98 -21.36
CA GLU A 215 -7.17 31.34 -22.61
C GLU A 215 -8.17 32.48 -22.41
N ALA A 216 -9.02 32.38 -21.37
CA ALA A 216 -9.95 33.46 -21.01
C ALA A 216 -9.21 34.78 -20.69
N ASN A 217 -8.10 34.71 -19.95
CA ASN A 217 -7.27 35.88 -19.64
C ASN A 217 -6.59 36.48 -20.88
N ILE A 218 -6.16 35.65 -21.85
CA ILE A 218 -5.61 36.11 -23.13
C ILE A 218 -6.67 36.89 -23.91
N VAL A 219 -7.91 36.37 -23.98
CA VAL A 219 -9.03 37.07 -24.64
C VAL A 219 -9.32 38.41 -23.96
N LEU A 220 -9.42 38.44 -22.62
CA LEU A 220 -9.62 39.67 -21.86
C LEU A 220 -8.48 40.67 -22.07
N LYS A 221 -7.22 40.22 -22.09
CA LYS A 221 -6.06 41.06 -22.38
C LYS A 221 -6.14 41.65 -23.79
N GLY A 222 -6.58 40.86 -24.77
CA GLY A 222 -6.83 41.32 -26.14
C GLY A 222 -7.87 42.43 -26.20
N VAL A 223 -9.00 42.27 -25.50
CA VAL A 223 -10.04 43.33 -25.41
C VAL A 223 -9.53 44.58 -24.71
N ARG A 224 -8.79 44.43 -23.60
CA ARG A 224 -8.16 45.58 -22.91
C ARG A 224 -7.15 46.32 -23.78
N GLY A 225 -6.38 45.61 -24.60
CA GLY A 225 -5.51 46.21 -25.60
C GLY A 225 -6.30 47.05 -26.60
N LYS A 226 -7.41 46.51 -27.15
CA LYS A 226 -8.29 47.26 -28.06
C LYS A 226 -8.92 48.50 -27.42
N ILE A 227 -9.28 48.43 -26.13
CA ILE A 227 -9.78 49.58 -25.35
C ILE A 227 -8.70 50.65 -25.24
N GLU A 228 -7.48 50.26 -24.89
CA GLU A 228 -6.35 51.19 -24.76
C GLU A 228 -5.96 51.81 -26.10
N ASP A 229 -5.95 51.03 -27.17
CA ASP A 229 -5.73 51.52 -28.53
C ASP A 229 -6.80 52.55 -28.92
N ALA A 230 -8.08 52.28 -28.65
CA ALA A 230 -9.15 53.23 -28.91
C ALA A 230 -9.00 54.53 -28.10
N LYS A 231 -8.57 54.44 -26.83
CA LYS A 231 -8.26 55.62 -26.00
C LYS A 231 -7.07 56.41 -26.55
N ASN A 232 -6.03 55.73 -27.00
CA ASN A 232 -4.86 56.35 -27.62
C ASN A 232 -5.21 57.06 -28.93
N GLN A 233 -6.10 56.50 -29.74
CA GLN A 233 -6.60 57.16 -30.94
C GLN A 233 -7.44 58.40 -30.59
N LEU A 234 -8.30 58.33 -29.56
CA LEU A 234 -9.06 59.49 -29.10
C LEU A 234 -8.15 60.60 -28.55
N SER A 235 -7.13 60.25 -27.77
CA SER A 235 -6.17 61.23 -27.22
C SER A 235 -5.34 61.88 -28.33
N LEU A 236 -4.96 61.13 -29.37
CA LEU A 236 -4.31 61.67 -30.56
C LEU A 236 -5.21 62.67 -31.31
N LEU A 237 -6.49 62.33 -31.51
CA LEU A 237 -7.46 63.23 -32.14
C LEU A 237 -7.67 64.51 -31.32
N ASP A 238 -7.73 64.41 -29.99
CA ASP A 238 -7.81 65.56 -29.10
C ASP A 238 -6.56 66.46 -29.18
N ASN A 239 -5.37 65.86 -29.28
CA ASN A 239 -4.13 66.59 -29.46
C ASN A 239 -4.08 67.31 -30.82
N LEU A 240 -4.57 66.68 -31.88
CA LEU A 240 -4.72 67.31 -33.20
C LEU A 240 -5.71 68.47 -33.17
N GLU A 241 -6.83 68.32 -32.45
CA GLU A 241 -7.81 69.39 -32.25
C GLU A 241 -7.19 70.59 -31.51
N LYS A 242 -6.43 70.35 -30.43
CA LYS A 242 -5.70 71.38 -29.68
C LYS A 242 -4.66 72.08 -30.57
N LEU A 243 -3.84 71.33 -31.29
CA LEU A 243 -2.84 71.88 -32.21
C LEU A 243 -3.49 72.77 -33.28
N ARG A 244 -4.63 72.34 -33.82
CA ARG A 244 -5.39 73.12 -34.81
C ARG A 244 -5.94 74.41 -34.20
N LYS A 245 -6.49 74.38 -32.98
CA LYS A 245 -6.95 75.57 -32.27
C LYS A 245 -5.80 76.56 -32.04
N CYS A 246 -4.64 76.10 -31.60
CA CYS A 246 -3.45 76.95 -31.44
C CYS A 246 -2.97 77.56 -32.77
N ARG A 247 -2.94 76.78 -33.86
CA ARG A 247 -2.57 77.30 -35.20
C ARG A 247 -3.55 78.35 -35.71
N LEU A 248 -4.85 78.14 -35.52
CA LEU A 248 -5.90 79.10 -35.88
C LEU A 248 -5.83 80.40 -35.06
N GLN A 249 -5.34 80.34 -33.82
CA GLN A 249 -5.11 81.52 -32.98
C GLN A 249 -3.84 82.30 -33.41
N ASN A 250 -2.81 81.61 -33.92
CA ASN A 250 -1.51 82.23 -34.25
C ASN A 250 -1.38 82.72 -35.71
N CYS A 251 -2.23 82.29 -36.66
CA CYS A 251 -2.15 82.71 -38.06
C CYS A 251 -3.10 83.89 -38.39
N VAL A 252 -2.57 84.93 -39.05
CA VAL A 252 -3.34 86.12 -39.50
C VAL A 252 -4.39 85.79 -40.58
N ASN A 253 -4.15 84.76 -41.42
CA ASN A 253 -5.10 84.30 -42.44
C ASN A 253 -5.94 83.12 -41.95
N LYS A 254 -7.13 83.42 -41.40
CA LYS A 254 -8.12 82.46 -40.88
C LYS A 254 -8.85 81.67 -41.98
N ARG A 255 -8.16 80.79 -42.70
CA ARG A 255 -8.86 79.83 -43.58
C ARG A 255 -9.38 78.65 -42.75
N LYS A 256 -10.62 78.75 -42.28
CA LYS A 256 -11.33 77.61 -41.68
C LYS A 256 -11.61 76.58 -42.77
N ASN A 257 -11.15 75.34 -42.58
CA ASN A 257 -11.52 74.22 -43.44
C ASN A 257 -12.58 73.36 -42.72
N PRO A 258 -13.89 73.60 -42.95
CA PRO A 258 -14.97 72.93 -42.24
C PRO A 258 -15.06 71.44 -42.56
N LEU A 259 -14.56 71.00 -43.71
CA LEU A 259 -14.54 69.58 -44.08
C LEU A 259 -13.66 68.76 -43.13
N LEU A 260 -12.51 69.32 -42.74
CA LEU A 260 -11.57 68.65 -41.83
C LEU A 260 -12.11 68.57 -40.39
N GLU A 261 -12.79 69.61 -39.92
CA GLU A 261 -13.46 69.61 -38.61
C GLU A 261 -14.61 68.61 -38.57
N ASN A 262 -15.42 68.57 -39.63
CA ASN A 262 -16.49 67.59 -39.77
C ASN A 262 -15.94 66.15 -39.85
N SER A 263 -14.82 65.92 -40.54
CA SER A 263 -14.18 64.60 -40.58
C SER A 263 -13.57 64.20 -39.24
N LEU A 264 -12.94 65.13 -38.51
CA LEU A 264 -12.40 64.89 -37.17
C LEU A 264 -13.51 64.53 -36.17
N ASN A 265 -14.61 65.29 -36.20
CA ASN A 265 -15.76 65.04 -35.33
C ASN A 265 -16.42 63.69 -35.64
N LYS A 266 -16.60 63.34 -36.92
CA LYS A 266 -17.09 62.02 -37.32
C LYS A 266 -16.15 60.90 -36.85
N LEU A 267 -14.83 61.08 -37.01
CA LEU A 267 -13.85 60.09 -36.60
C LEU A 267 -13.83 59.91 -35.07
N LYS A 268 -13.96 61.00 -34.31
CA LYS A 268 -14.07 60.97 -32.84
C LYS A 268 -15.33 60.22 -32.39
N ILE A 269 -16.48 60.46 -33.02
CA ILE A 269 -17.73 59.73 -32.74
C ILE A 269 -17.55 58.23 -33.04
N LEU A 270 -16.93 57.87 -34.17
CA LEU A 270 -16.69 56.47 -34.52
C LEU A 270 -15.78 55.76 -33.50
N TRP A 271 -14.71 56.41 -33.04
CA TRP A 271 -13.84 55.85 -32.00
C TRP A 271 -14.52 55.77 -30.64
N GLN A 272 -15.37 56.74 -30.29
CA GLN A 272 -16.19 56.70 -29.08
C GLN A 272 -17.20 55.53 -29.12
N GLN A 273 -17.83 55.28 -30.26
CA GLN A 273 -18.72 54.13 -30.46
C GLN A 273 -17.96 52.81 -30.31
N LYS A 274 -16.82 52.66 -31.00
CA LYS A 274 -15.96 51.48 -30.87
C LYS A 274 -15.48 51.25 -29.44
N LEU A 275 -15.14 52.32 -28.71
CA LEU A 275 -14.74 52.22 -27.31
C LEU A 275 -15.90 51.73 -26.43
N ALA A 276 -17.12 52.24 -26.66
CA ALA A 276 -18.30 51.78 -25.95
C ALA A 276 -18.60 50.29 -26.22
N ASP A 277 -18.42 49.84 -27.46
CA ASP A 277 -18.63 48.44 -27.83
C ASP A 277 -17.57 47.52 -27.18
N TYR A 278 -16.29 47.90 -27.17
CA TYR A 278 -15.25 47.14 -26.48
C TYR A 278 -15.44 47.09 -24.96
N ASN A 279 -15.91 48.18 -24.35
CA ASN A 279 -16.23 48.19 -22.92
C ASN A 279 -17.39 47.24 -22.59
N LYS A 280 -18.43 47.20 -23.43
CA LYS A 280 -19.53 46.23 -23.30
C LYS A 280 -19.05 44.80 -23.47
N GLU A 281 -18.14 44.55 -24.42
CA GLU A 281 -17.52 43.23 -24.62
C GLU A 281 -16.72 42.80 -23.37
N GLU A 282 -15.89 43.70 -22.80
CA GLU A 282 -15.14 43.41 -21.57
C GLU A 282 -16.07 43.12 -20.38
N GLU A 283 -17.12 43.92 -20.20
CA GLU A 283 -18.10 43.73 -19.14
C GLU A 283 -18.88 42.42 -19.31
N GLY A 284 -19.27 42.09 -20.54
CA GLY A 284 -19.91 40.82 -20.88
C GLY A 284 -19.04 39.61 -20.54
N LEU A 285 -17.75 39.65 -20.91
CA LEU A 285 -16.79 38.59 -20.61
C LEU A 285 -16.51 38.46 -19.12
N LYS A 286 -16.36 39.58 -18.38
CA LYS A 286 -16.21 39.57 -16.91
C LYS A 286 -17.43 38.95 -16.23
N ASN A 287 -18.63 39.35 -16.63
CA ASN A 287 -19.88 38.81 -16.08
C ASN A 287 -20.05 37.32 -16.37
N MET A 288 -19.58 36.84 -17.53
CA MET A 288 -19.57 35.42 -17.84
C MET A 288 -18.59 34.65 -16.92
N LEU A 289 -17.40 35.20 -16.69
CA LEU A 289 -16.39 34.59 -15.80
C LEU A 289 -16.88 34.53 -14.34
N THR A 290 -17.42 35.62 -13.81
CA THR A 290 -17.94 35.66 -12.44
C THR A 290 -19.12 34.71 -12.24
N LYS A 291 -20.03 34.61 -13.21
CA LYS A 291 -21.14 33.63 -13.18
C LYS A 291 -20.62 32.18 -13.24
N ALA A 292 -19.57 31.91 -14.02
CA ALA A 292 -18.96 30.59 -14.08
C ALA A 292 -18.27 30.20 -12.76
N GLU A 293 -17.61 31.16 -12.12
CA GLU A 293 -17.00 30.98 -10.79
C GLU A 293 -18.07 30.77 -9.71
N ALA A 294 -19.13 31.58 -9.68
CA ALA A 294 -20.23 31.43 -8.74
C ALA A 294 -20.88 30.04 -8.83
N LYS A 295 -21.19 29.56 -10.04
CA LYS A 295 -21.71 28.19 -10.26
C LYS A 295 -20.76 27.10 -9.78
N LYS A 296 -19.45 27.34 -9.87
CA LYS A 296 -18.44 26.40 -9.37
C LYS A 296 -18.38 26.39 -7.85
N HIS A 297 -18.52 27.55 -7.21
CA HIS A 297 -18.60 27.67 -5.76
C HIS A 297 -19.86 26.98 -5.21
N GLU A 298 -21.02 27.23 -5.81
CA GLU A 298 -22.29 26.59 -5.44
C GLU A 298 -22.19 25.05 -5.52
N LYS A 299 -21.64 24.51 -6.61
CA LYS A 299 -21.41 23.06 -6.74
C LYS A 299 -20.50 22.49 -5.65
N ARG A 300 -19.41 23.19 -5.32
CA ARG A 300 -18.50 22.77 -4.25
C ARG A 300 -19.17 22.81 -2.89
N GLU A 301 -20.01 23.81 -2.65
CA GLU A 301 -20.74 23.95 -1.40
C GLU A 301 -21.76 22.82 -1.22
N ILE A 302 -22.48 22.45 -2.28
CA ILE A 302 -23.35 21.26 -2.31
C ILE A 302 -22.53 19.99 -2.05
N GLU A 303 -21.40 19.79 -2.75
CA GLU A 303 -20.52 18.63 -2.52
C GLU A 303 -20.01 18.56 -1.08
N ILE A 304 -19.65 19.70 -0.47
CA ILE A 304 -19.23 19.77 0.93
C ILE A 304 -20.40 19.41 1.86
N GLN A 305 -21.59 19.95 1.62
CA GLN A 305 -22.77 19.62 2.43
C GLN A 305 -23.14 18.14 2.32
N GLU A 306 -23.10 17.56 1.13
CA GLU A 306 -23.33 16.12 0.93
C GLU A 306 -22.29 15.29 1.69
N LYS A 307 -21.01 15.67 1.62
CA LYS A 307 -19.97 15.01 2.39
C LYS A 307 -20.21 15.14 3.88
N LEU A 308 -20.51 16.34 4.38
CA LEU A 308 -20.82 16.55 5.80
C LEU A 308 -22.03 15.71 6.24
N ALA A 309 -23.06 15.58 5.41
CA ALA A 309 -24.20 14.70 5.68
C ALA A 309 -23.81 13.20 5.71
N GLU A 310 -22.90 12.75 4.82
CA GLU A 310 -22.32 11.41 4.89
C GLU A 310 -21.57 11.21 6.22
N TRP A 311 -20.76 12.19 6.64
CA TRP A 311 -20.04 12.15 7.91
C TRP A 311 -20.98 12.13 9.12
N ASP A 312 -22.02 12.97 9.12
CA ASP A 312 -23.05 12.98 10.17
C ASP A 312 -23.70 11.59 10.30
N HIS A 313 -24.05 10.96 9.18
CA HIS A 313 -24.64 9.63 9.15
C HIS A 313 -23.71 8.55 9.71
N ILE A 314 -22.42 8.60 9.37
CA ILE A 314 -21.43 7.61 9.82
C ILE A 314 -21.12 7.79 11.32
N LEU A 315 -20.93 9.04 11.77
CA LEU A 315 -20.49 9.34 13.12
C LEU A 315 -21.61 9.23 14.15
N PHE A 316 -22.83 9.62 13.78
CA PHE A 316 -23.93 9.76 14.73
C PHE A 316 -25.18 8.94 14.36
N GLY A 317 -25.16 8.27 13.20
CA GLY A 317 -26.22 7.36 12.76
C GLY A 317 -27.36 8.05 11.98
N PRO A 318 -28.34 7.27 11.47
CA PRO A 318 -29.40 7.76 10.58
C PRO A 318 -30.31 8.85 11.18
N SER A 319 -30.37 8.93 12.51
CA SER A 319 -31.30 9.79 13.25
C SER A 319 -30.69 11.10 13.72
N PHE A 320 -29.39 11.34 13.49
CA PHE A 320 -28.71 12.52 13.99
C PHE A 320 -28.37 13.46 12.85
N ARG A 321 -28.98 14.65 12.86
CA ARG A 321 -28.62 15.76 11.98
C ARG A 321 -28.04 16.87 12.85
N SER A 322 -26.71 16.98 12.86
CA SER A 322 -26.00 18.02 13.63
C SER A 322 -26.47 19.44 13.26
N HIS A 323 -26.93 19.62 12.02
CA HIS A 323 -27.40 20.88 11.44
C HIS A 323 -28.85 21.27 11.81
N GLU A 324 -29.63 20.36 12.41
CA GLU A 324 -31.02 20.63 12.88
C GLU A 324 -31.13 20.76 14.40
N MET A 325 -30.05 20.53 15.15
CA MET A 325 -30.03 20.90 16.56
C MET A 325 -29.97 22.42 16.67
N GLY A 326 -31.14 23.06 16.71
CA GLY A 326 -31.30 24.26 17.51
C GLY A 326 -30.93 23.87 18.93
N ILE A 327 -29.70 24.19 19.33
CA ILE A 327 -29.16 23.84 20.63
C ILE A 327 -29.95 24.62 21.68
N ASP A 328 -30.97 23.99 22.25
CA ASP A 328 -31.61 24.46 23.46
C ASP A 328 -30.90 23.77 24.63
N ASP A 329 -30.37 24.53 25.58
CA ASP A 329 -29.54 24.03 26.71
C ASP A 329 -30.24 22.92 27.50
N TYR A 330 -31.57 22.90 27.46
CA TYR A 330 -32.41 21.88 28.09
C TYR A 330 -32.28 20.49 27.44
N THR A 331 -32.00 20.41 26.14
CA THR A 331 -31.86 19.12 25.44
C THR A 331 -30.66 18.32 25.92
N PHE A 332 -29.53 18.99 26.22
CA PHE A 332 -28.35 18.32 26.79
C PHE A 332 -28.61 17.83 28.22
N LEU A 333 -29.38 18.58 29.01
CA LEU A 333 -29.80 18.15 30.34
C LEU A 333 -30.71 16.93 30.27
N GLU A 334 -31.61 16.85 29.29
CA GLU A 334 -32.48 15.69 29.08
C GLU A 334 -31.70 14.46 28.62
N ILE A 335 -30.79 14.62 27.65
CA ILE A 335 -29.90 13.53 27.21
C ILE A 335 -29.09 13.02 28.40
N ARG A 336 -28.50 13.92 29.19
CA ARG A 336 -27.71 13.55 30.36
C ARG A 336 -28.55 12.80 31.41
N ARG A 337 -29.75 13.30 31.72
CA ARG A 337 -30.70 12.62 32.62
C ARG A 337 -31.09 11.24 32.10
N GLY A 338 -31.24 11.10 30.78
CA GLY A 338 -31.51 9.82 30.12
C GLY A 338 -30.39 8.81 30.33
N TRP A 339 -29.13 9.24 30.25
CA TRP A 339 -27.96 8.40 30.54
C TRP A 339 -27.82 8.09 32.04
N ASP A 340 -28.01 9.09 32.91
CA ASP A 340 -27.86 8.92 34.36
C ASP A 340 -28.84 7.87 34.93
N LYS A 341 -30.01 7.70 34.31
CA LYS A 341 -30.99 6.65 34.68
C LYS A 341 -30.44 5.22 34.55
N TYR A 342 -29.47 5.00 33.67
CA TYR A 342 -28.85 3.67 33.46
C TYR A 342 -27.58 3.48 34.29
N VAL A 343 -27.04 4.54 34.88
CA VAL A 343 -25.81 4.52 35.69
C VAL A 343 -26.12 4.47 37.18
N VAL A 344 -27.25 5.05 37.61
CA VAL A 344 -27.66 5.12 39.03
C VAL A 344 -29.00 4.42 39.23
N ASP A 345 -29.05 3.48 40.16
CA ASP A 345 -30.27 2.77 40.54
C ASP A 345 -31.21 3.72 41.32
N GLU A 346 -32.50 3.81 40.96
CA GLU A 346 -33.46 4.82 41.46
C GLU A 346 -33.61 4.83 42.99
N LYS A 347 -33.14 3.79 43.67
CA LYS A 347 -33.22 3.61 45.14
C LYS A 347 -32.03 4.19 45.90
N VAL A 348 -30.95 4.59 45.22
CA VAL A 348 -29.71 5.13 45.83
C VAL A 348 -29.47 6.55 45.34
N VAL A 349 -30.46 7.42 45.52
CA VAL A 349 -30.41 8.83 45.06
C VAL A 349 -29.33 9.65 45.80
N SER A 350 -28.90 9.21 46.98
CA SER A 350 -28.00 9.99 47.85
C SER A 350 -26.51 9.94 47.47
N ALA A 351 -26.11 9.09 46.51
CA ALA A 351 -24.70 8.93 46.11
C ALA A 351 -24.39 9.41 44.69
N SER A 352 -25.34 10.06 44.01
CA SER A 352 -25.07 10.67 42.72
C SER A 352 -24.31 11.97 42.93
N SER A 353 -23.10 12.09 42.38
CA SER A 353 -22.35 13.35 42.39
C SER A 353 -23.13 14.39 41.57
N SER A 354 -23.69 15.39 42.25
CA SER A 354 -24.24 16.58 41.61
C SER A 354 -23.19 17.21 40.70
N ILE A 355 -23.64 17.72 39.54
CA ILE A 355 -22.77 18.47 38.61
C ILE A 355 -22.04 19.53 39.43
N PRO A 356 -20.70 19.51 39.47
CA PRO A 356 -19.96 20.44 40.29
C PRO A 356 -20.27 21.85 39.84
N LEU A 357 -20.69 22.69 40.79
CA LEU A 357 -20.91 24.11 40.59
C LEU A 357 -19.54 24.80 40.55
N GLY A 358 -18.78 24.60 39.46
CA GLY A 358 -17.47 25.20 39.27
C GLY A 358 -16.54 24.42 38.34
N TRP A 359 -15.37 25.01 38.06
CA TRP A 359 -14.31 24.36 37.29
C TRP A 359 -13.70 23.21 38.10
N ILE A 360 -13.77 21.99 37.56
CA ILE A 360 -13.08 20.84 38.15
C ILE A 360 -11.62 20.91 37.71
N LEU A 361 -10.72 21.15 38.66
CA LEU A 361 -9.29 20.97 38.43
C LEU A 361 -8.99 19.46 38.31
N PRO A 362 -8.35 19.00 37.23
CA PRO A 362 -7.98 17.60 37.11
C PRO A 362 -7.02 17.22 38.25
N MET A 363 -7.28 16.08 38.89
CA MET A 363 -6.35 15.52 39.89
C MET A 363 -4.99 15.23 39.27
N GLU A 364 -3.95 15.20 40.10
CA GLU A 364 -2.61 14.79 39.70
C GLU A 364 -2.66 13.45 38.94
N PRO A 365 -1.99 13.34 37.79
CA PRO A 365 -2.11 12.19 36.90
C PRO A 365 -1.61 10.92 37.60
N CYS A 366 -2.48 9.91 37.74
CA CYS A 366 -2.14 8.62 38.34
C CYS A 366 -1.07 7.81 37.58
N ASN A 367 -0.66 8.22 36.37
CA ASN A 367 0.30 7.48 35.55
C ASN A 367 1.17 8.43 34.69
N ASN A 368 2.44 8.08 34.53
CA ASN A 368 3.46 8.87 33.83
C ASN A 368 3.14 9.15 32.35
N ASP A 369 2.36 8.29 31.70
CA ASP A 369 1.93 8.53 30.32
C ASP A 369 0.87 9.62 30.19
N TRP A 370 0.02 9.76 31.21
CA TRP A 370 -0.99 10.83 31.28
C TRP A 370 -0.38 12.16 31.73
N ALA A 371 0.70 12.12 32.53
CA ALA A 371 1.40 13.31 33.02
C ALA A 371 2.02 14.18 31.90
N LYS A 372 2.31 13.59 30.74
CA LYS A 372 2.81 14.32 29.56
C LYS A 372 1.81 15.33 29.01
N TYR A 373 0.53 15.14 29.28
CA TYR A 373 -0.56 15.97 28.76
C TYR A 373 -1.15 16.94 29.79
N SER A 374 -0.85 16.78 31.09
CA SER A 374 -1.38 17.64 32.16
C SER A 374 -0.58 18.92 32.40
N ASN A 375 0.67 19.01 31.95
CA ASN A 375 1.57 20.14 32.23
C ASN A 375 1.34 21.40 31.38
N ASN A 376 0.28 21.44 30.56
CA ASN A 376 -0.06 22.61 29.74
C ASN A 376 -1.23 23.44 30.28
N VAL A 377 -1.58 23.28 31.55
CA VAL A 377 -2.59 24.13 32.21
C VAL A 377 -1.90 25.11 33.15
N ASN A 378 -1.13 26.03 32.57
CA ASN A 378 -0.74 27.32 33.17
C ASN A 378 -0.30 28.26 32.05
N ILE A 379 -1.24 28.58 31.16
CA ILE A 379 -1.20 29.82 30.38
C ILE A 379 -2.60 30.41 30.48
N LEU A 380 -2.79 31.25 31.50
CA LEU A 380 -3.65 32.43 31.47
C LEU A 380 -3.06 33.45 32.45
#